data_AF-A0A432HUQ8-F1
#
_entry.id   AF-A0A432HUQ8-F1
#
_cell.length_a   1.000
_cell.length_b   1.000
_cell.length_c   1.000
_cell.angle_alpha   90.00
_cell.angle_beta   90.00
_cell.angle_gamma   90.00
#
_symmetry.space_group_name_H-M   'P 1'
#
loop_
_entity.id
_entity.type
_entity.pdbx_description
1 polymer ?
#
loop_
_entity_poly.entity_id
_entity_poly.type
_entity_poly.pdbx_seq_one_letter_code
_entity_poly.pdbx_strand_id
1 'polypeptide(L)'
;MEIEDFNVVLAPIAMLVSISGIVLAFLMYQTKVVSAEQLGARFKPVYILLVRKYYFDELYEDIIVRRFFYGGVARTLDWIDGSIINNIGKFIGWLGANVGTALRQLQTGQTQEYGAAISIGILTIVGLYLWFL
;
A
#
# COMPACT_ATOMS: atom_id res chain seq x y z
N MET A 1 44.85 4.19 1.25
CA MET A 1 44.52 4.93 2.48
C MET A 1 45.34 6.19 2.41
N GLU A 2 44.76 7.27 1.89
CA GLU A 2 45.41 8.58 1.94
C GLU A 2 45.43 8.99 3.42
N ILE A 3 46.61 9.23 3.97
CA ILE A 3 46.74 9.75 5.32
C ILE A 3 46.56 11.26 5.17
N GLU A 4 45.37 11.76 5.51
CA GLU A 4 45.13 13.20 5.54
C GLU A 4 46.04 13.83 6.62
N ASP A 5 47.01 14.62 6.18
CA ASP A 5 47.91 15.34 7.07
C ASP A 5 47.14 16.37 7.92
N PHE A 6 47.55 16.51 9.19
CA PHE A 6 46.90 17.46 10.11
C PHE A 6 47.01 18.89 9.59
N ASN A 7 45.86 19.46 9.21
CA ASN A 7 45.79 20.82 8.72
C ASN A 7 45.80 21.81 9.89
N VAL A 8 47.00 22.30 10.21
CA VAL A 8 47.28 23.27 11.30
C VAL A 8 46.51 24.58 11.15
N VAL A 9 46.01 24.91 9.95
CA VAL A 9 45.18 26.11 9.71
C VAL A 9 43.70 25.82 9.96
N LEU A 10 43.20 24.67 9.48
CA LEU A 10 41.80 24.29 9.64
C LEU A 10 41.43 24.05 11.11
N ALA A 11 42.31 23.40 11.87
CA ALA A 11 42.08 23.04 13.26
C ALA A 11 41.72 24.23 14.17
N PRO A 12 42.53 25.32 14.24
CA PRO A 12 42.18 26.49 15.06
C PRO A 12 40.95 27.21 14.53
N ILE A 13 40.72 27.27 13.21
CA ILE A 13 39.53 27.89 12.64
C ILE A 13 38.26 27.14 13.07
N ALA A 14 38.24 25.81 12.93
CA ALA A 14 37.10 24.99 13.35
C ALA A 14 36.82 25.11 14.85
N MET A 15 37.88 25.18 15.67
CA MET A 15 37.76 25.41 17.11
C MET A 15 37.13 26.78 17.42
N LEU A 16 37.60 27.85 16.77
CA LEU A 16 37.06 29.19 16.94
C LEU A 16 35.59 29.28 16.52
N VAL A 17 35.23 28.68 15.36
CA VAL A 17 33.84 28.61 14.89
C VAL A 17 32.96 27.88 15.91
N SER A 18 33.41 26.73 16.41
CA SER A 18 32.65 25.95 17.40
C SER A 18 32.43 26.72 18.71
N ILE A 19 33.49 27.35 19.24
CA ILE A 19 33.41 28.19 20.45
C ILE A 19 32.46 29.36 20.20
N SER A 20 32.51 30.00 19.04
CA SER A 20 31.61 31.11 18.69
C SER A 20 30.14 30.70 18.71
N GLY A 21 29.81 29.48 18.24
CA GLY A 21 28.47 28.93 18.30
C GLY A 21 27.98 28.71 19.73
N ILE A 22 28.83 28.19 20.61
CA ILE A 22 28.52 27.98 22.03
C ILE A 22 28.30 29.33 22.72
N VAL A 23 29.19 30.31 22.50
CA VAL A 23 29.07 31.66 23.06
C VAL A 23 27.77 32.32 22.58
N LEU A 24 27.44 32.22 21.29
CA LEU A 24 26.19 32.76 20.75
C LEU A 24 24.97 32.12 21.41
N ALA A 25 24.94 30.79 21.55
CA ALA A 25 23.87 30.08 22.24
C ALA A 25 23.74 30.51 23.71
N PHE A 26 24.87 30.66 24.42
CA PHE A 26 24.86 31.16 25.81
C PHE A 26 24.29 32.57 25.91
N LEU A 27 24.68 33.47 24.99
CA LEU A 27 24.17 34.84 24.94
C LEU A 27 22.67 34.91 24.58
N MET A 28 22.17 33.97 23.79
CA MET A 28 20.76 33.88 23.41
C MET A 28 19.89 33.30 24.53
N TYR A 29 20.28 32.17 25.12
CA TYR A 29 19.42 31.38 26.00
C TYR A 29 19.67 31.63 27.49
N GLN A 30 20.93 31.82 27.91
CA GLN A 30 21.26 31.98 29.33
C GLN A 30 21.20 33.44 29.77
N THR A 31 21.92 34.33 29.08
CA THR A 31 21.97 35.75 29.47
C THR A 31 20.89 36.60 28.78
N LYS A 32 20.27 36.08 27.72
CA LYS A 32 19.21 36.72 26.94
C LYS A 32 19.57 38.11 26.41
N VAL A 33 20.88 38.37 26.23
CA VAL A 33 21.38 39.62 25.65
C VAL A 33 21.06 39.69 24.15
N VAL A 34 21.02 38.53 23.49
CA VAL A 34 20.61 38.40 22.09
C VAL A 34 19.23 37.77 22.03
N SER A 35 18.23 38.46 21.48
CA SER A 35 16.88 37.89 21.32
C SER A 35 16.85 36.91 20.14
N ALA A 36 16.58 35.64 20.45
CA ALA A 36 16.35 34.60 19.47
C ALA A 36 15.08 34.87 18.65
N GLU A 37 14.07 35.48 19.27
CA GLU A 37 12.78 35.82 18.65
C GLU A 37 12.95 36.91 17.59
N GLN A 38 13.73 37.96 17.89
CA GLN A 38 14.03 39.02 16.93
C GLN A 38 14.84 38.49 15.75
N LEU A 39 15.81 37.62 16.02
CA LEU A 39 16.61 36.98 14.97
C LEU A 39 15.75 36.07 14.08
N GLY A 40 14.88 35.26 14.69
CA GLY A 40 13.91 34.42 14.00
C GLY A 40 12.91 35.22 13.17
N ALA A 41 12.45 36.37 13.68
CA ALA A 41 11.57 37.28 12.94
C ALA A 41 12.27 37.92 11.73
N ARG A 42 13.56 38.26 11.85
CA ARG A 42 14.37 38.80 10.75
C ARG A 42 14.60 37.77 9.65
N PHE A 43 14.86 36.52 10.01
CA PHE A 43 15.09 35.41 9.08
C PHE A 43 13.88 34.47 8.96
N LYS A 44 12.67 35.04 9.03
CA LYS A 44 11.41 34.28 9.09
C LYS A 44 11.28 33.17 8.04
N PRO A 45 11.64 33.35 6.75
CA PRO A 45 11.56 32.27 5.77
C PRO A 45 12.45 31.07 6.11
N VAL A 46 13.70 31.33 6.52
CA VAL A 46 14.66 30.28 6.91
C VAL A 46 14.23 29.63 8.22
N TYR A 47 13.78 30.43 9.18
CA TYR A 47 13.25 29.94 10.45
C TYR A 47 12.08 28.99 10.24
N ILE A 48 11.10 29.36 9.41
CA ILE A 48 9.94 28.52 9.10
C ILE A 48 10.39 27.23 8.43
N LEU A 49 11.30 27.30 7.46
CA LEU A 49 11.79 26.13 6.74
C LEU A 49 12.51 25.14 7.67
N LEU A 50 13.36 25.63 8.58
CA LEU A 50 14.05 24.80 9.57
C LEU A 50 13.09 24.22 10.61
N VAL A 51 12.16 25.03 11.13
CA VAL A 51 11.15 24.59 12.12
C VAL A 51 10.18 23.57 11.53
N ARG A 52 9.84 23.71 10.24
CA ARG A 52 9.05 22.73 9.47
C ARG A 52 9.87 21.54 9.00
N LYS A 53 11.10 21.36 9.48
CA LYS A 53 12.00 20.26 9.08
C LYS A 53 12.11 20.11 7.55
N TYR A 54 12.25 21.23 6.85
CA TYR A 54 12.32 21.29 5.39
C TYR A 54 11.05 20.77 4.68
N TYR A 55 9.91 20.72 5.36
CA TYR A 55 8.64 20.18 4.86
C TYR A 55 8.68 18.71 4.42
N PHE A 56 9.69 17.94 4.87
CA PHE A 56 9.79 16.52 4.54
C PHE A 56 8.67 15.70 5.15
N ASP A 57 8.22 16.06 6.35
CA ASP A 57 7.11 15.39 7.03
C ASP A 57 5.82 15.56 6.20
N GLU A 58 5.48 16.79 5.78
CA GLU A 58 4.31 17.07 4.95
C GLU A 58 4.40 16.42 3.56
N LEU A 59 5.57 16.45 2.93
CA LEU A 59 5.79 15.76 1.65
C LEU A 59 5.53 14.26 1.76
N TYR A 60 6.06 13.63 2.81
CA TYR A 60 5.92 12.20 3.00
C TYR A 60 4.49 11.83 3.38
N GLU A 61 3.92 12.49 4.38
CA GLU A 61 2.60 12.14 4.90
C GLU A 61 1.48 12.48 3.91
N ASP A 62 1.47 13.69 3.37
CA ASP A 62 0.34 14.16 2.57
C ASP A 62 0.41 13.66 1.13
N ILE A 63 1.60 13.69 0.52
CA ILE A 63 1.75 13.35 -0.89
C ILE A 63 2.00 11.85 -1.05
N ILE A 64 3.01 11.30 -0.37
CA ILE A 64 3.39 9.90 -0.57
C ILE A 64 2.37 8.96 0.10
N VAL A 65 2.08 9.15 1.37
CA VAL A 65 1.22 8.23 2.13
C VAL A 65 -0.25 8.46 1.81
N ARG A 66 -0.80 9.65 2.09
CA ARG A 66 -2.24 9.90 1.96
C ARG A 66 -2.69 9.88 0.50
N ARG A 67 -2.03 10.67 -0.35
CA ARG A 67 -2.49 10.85 -1.75
C ARG A 67 -2.11 9.67 -2.64
N PHE A 68 -0.83 9.30 -2.68
CA PHE A 68 -0.37 8.25 -3.59
C PHE A 68 -0.74 6.85 -3.09
N PHE A 69 -0.33 6.49 -1.86
CA PHE A 69 -0.54 5.14 -1.36
C PHE A 69 -2.01 4.86 -1.04
N TYR A 70 -2.63 5.61 -0.14
CA TYR A 70 -4.03 5.37 0.22
C TYR A 70 -5.00 5.78 -0.89
N GLY A 71 -4.83 6.98 -1.45
CA GLY A 71 -5.72 7.51 -2.48
C GLY A 71 -5.63 6.79 -3.83
N GLY A 72 -4.47 6.24 -4.15
CA GLY A 72 -4.20 5.52 -5.40
C GLY A 72 -4.20 4.01 -5.20
N VAL A 73 -3.12 3.48 -4.62
CA VAL A 73 -2.85 2.03 -4.57
C VAL A 73 -3.91 1.29 -3.76
N ALA A 74 -4.11 1.67 -2.49
CA ALA A 74 -5.02 0.96 -1.60
C ALA A 74 -6.46 1.02 -2.12
N ARG A 75 -6.92 2.20 -2.57
CA ARG A 75 -8.26 2.37 -3.15
C ARG A 75 -8.46 1.53 -4.41
N THR A 76 -7.45 1.40 -5.25
CA THR A 76 -7.55 0.58 -6.46
C THR A 76 -7.66 -0.91 -6.11
N LEU A 77 -6.85 -1.38 -5.17
CA LEU A 77 -6.90 -2.76 -4.70
C LEU A 77 -8.25 -3.08 -4.03
N ASP A 78 -8.76 -2.18 -3.20
CA ASP A 78 -10.07 -2.30 -2.58
C ASP A 78 -11.20 -2.37 -3.61
N TRP A 79 -11.13 -1.53 -4.65
CA TRP A 79 -12.09 -1.59 -5.76
C TRP A 79 -12.02 -2.91 -6.53
N ILE A 80 -10.82 -3.44 -6.78
CA ILE A 80 -10.62 -4.73 -7.46
C ILE A 80 -11.25 -5.86 -6.64
N ASP A 81 -10.99 -5.92 -5.34
CA ASP A 81 -11.54 -6.96 -4.47
C ASP A 81 -13.08 -6.86 -4.38
N GLY A 82 -13.58 -5.67 -4.04
CA GLY A 82 -15.00 -5.42 -3.84
C GLY A 82 -15.84 -5.54 -5.11
N SER A 83 -15.27 -5.22 -6.28
CA SER A 83 -15.98 -5.23 -7.57
C SER A 83 -15.70 -6.47 -8.40
N ILE A 84 -14.44 -6.87 -8.57
CA ILE A 84 -14.11 -7.97 -9.48
C ILE A 84 -14.23 -9.29 -8.73
N ILE A 85 -13.47 -9.45 -7.64
CA ILE A 85 -13.37 -10.72 -6.93
C ILE A 85 -14.74 -11.11 -6.33
N ASN A 86 -15.40 -10.16 -5.66
CA ASN A 86 -16.72 -10.38 -5.09
C ASN A 86 -17.78 -10.74 -6.14
N ASN A 87 -17.80 -10.08 -7.30
CA ASN A 87 -18.78 -10.39 -8.35
C ASN A 87 -18.53 -11.75 -8.99
N ILE A 88 -17.27 -12.15 -9.16
CA ILE A 88 -16.93 -13.51 -9.60
C ILE A 88 -17.47 -14.55 -8.60
N GLY A 89 -17.23 -14.33 -7.30
CA GLY A 89 -17.75 -15.21 -6.25
C GLY A 89 -19.28 -15.35 -6.29
N LYS A 90 -19.99 -14.22 -6.40
CA LYS A 90 -21.47 -14.21 -6.55
C LYS A 90 -21.92 -14.94 -7.81
N PHE A 91 -21.23 -14.76 -8.92
CA PHE A 91 -21.56 -15.42 -10.18
C PHE A 91 -21.42 -16.94 -10.10
N ILE A 92 -20.32 -17.43 -9.53
CA ILE A 92 -20.10 -18.87 -9.32
C ILE A 92 -21.19 -19.43 -8.40
N GLY A 93 -21.50 -18.75 -7.31
CA GLY A 93 -22.58 -19.15 -6.40
C GLY A 93 -23.94 -19.21 -7.09
N TRP A 94 -24.27 -18.18 -7.88
CA TRP A 94 -25.49 -18.15 -8.69
C TRP A 94 -25.54 -19.29 -9.70
N LEU A 95 -24.46 -19.54 -10.45
CA LEU A 95 -24.40 -20.64 -11.41
C LEU A 95 -24.62 -21.99 -10.73
N GLY A 96 -23.93 -22.25 -9.63
CA GLY A 96 -24.07 -23.50 -8.87
C GLY A 96 -25.50 -23.72 -8.39
N ALA A 97 -26.14 -22.68 -7.85
CA ALA A 97 -27.54 -22.76 -7.41
C ALA A 97 -28.52 -23.03 -8.56
N ASN A 98 -28.34 -22.39 -9.72
CA ASN A 98 -29.19 -22.59 -10.88
C ASN A 98 -29.01 -23.98 -11.49
N VAL A 99 -27.77 -24.45 -11.66
CA VAL A 99 -27.48 -25.81 -12.15
C VAL A 99 -28.05 -26.85 -11.19
N GLY A 100 -27.83 -26.68 -9.88
CA GLY A 100 -28.40 -27.58 -8.87
C GLY A 100 -29.92 -27.61 -8.90
N THR A 101 -30.57 -26.45 -9.09
CA THR A 101 -32.03 -26.35 -9.22
C THR A 101 -32.53 -27.08 -10.47
N ALA A 102 -31.84 -26.92 -11.61
CA ALA A 102 -32.17 -27.62 -12.85
C ALA A 102 -32.01 -29.15 -12.69
N LEU A 103 -30.89 -29.61 -12.13
CA LEU A 103 -30.66 -31.03 -11.84
C LEU A 103 -31.70 -31.60 -10.88
N ARG A 104 -32.12 -30.83 -9.87
CA ARG A 104 -33.18 -31.23 -8.93
C ARG A 104 -34.51 -31.46 -9.65
N GLN A 105 -34.84 -30.65 -10.66
CA GLN A 105 -36.07 -30.81 -11.43
C GLN A 105 -36.07 -32.10 -12.28
N LEU A 106 -34.91 -32.59 -12.70
CA LEU A 106 -34.77 -33.88 -13.40
C LEU A 106 -34.99 -35.08 -12.46
N GLN A 107 -34.93 -34.88 -11.14
CA GLN A 107 -35.22 -35.92 -10.14
C GLN A 107 -36.70 -35.90 -9.78
N THR A 108 -37.52 -36.56 -10.60
CA THR A 108 -38.98 -36.63 -10.46
C THR A 108 -39.47 -37.59 -9.37
N GLY A 109 -38.60 -38.47 -8.88
CA GLY A 109 -38.93 -39.50 -7.89
C GLY A 109 -39.60 -40.75 -8.46
N GLN A 110 -39.82 -40.84 -9.77
CA GLN A 110 -40.40 -42.02 -10.41
C GLN A 110 -39.34 -43.08 -10.76
N THR A 111 -39.41 -44.25 -10.13
CA THR A 111 -38.47 -45.37 -10.36
C THR A 111 -38.40 -45.84 -11.81
N GLN A 112 -39.49 -45.72 -12.57
CA GLN A 112 -39.56 -46.09 -13.99
C GLN A 112 -38.72 -45.16 -14.87
N GLU A 113 -38.76 -43.85 -14.63
CA GLU A 113 -37.96 -42.88 -15.39
C GLU A 113 -36.46 -43.09 -15.17
N TYR A 114 -36.03 -43.40 -13.94
CA TYR A 114 -34.63 -43.76 -13.66
C TYR A 114 -34.20 -45.02 -14.40
N GLY A 115 -35.05 -46.06 -14.43
CA GLY A 115 -34.78 -47.29 -15.16
C GLY A 115 -34.56 -47.05 -16.66
N ALA A 116 -35.45 -46.26 -17.28
CA ALA A 116 -35.34 -45.89 -18.69
C ALA A 116 -34.04 -45.10 -18.97
N ALA A 117 -33.71 -44.11 -18.13
CA ALA A 117 -32.48 -43.33 -18.27
C ALA A 117 -31.22 -44.20 -18.18
N ILE A 118 -31.18 -45.17 -17.25
CA ILE A 118 -30.06 -46.12 -17.11
C ILE A 118 -29.94 -47.00 -18.36
N SER A 119 -31.05 -47.54 -18.87
CA SER A 119 -31.04 -48.35 -20.09
C SER A 119 -30.50 -47.58 -21.30
N ILE A 120 -30.90 -46.31 -21.47
CA ILE A 120 -30.35 -45.42 -22.51
C ILE A 120 -28.85 -45.23 -22.32
N GLY A 121 -28.39 -45.00 -21.08
CA GLY A 121 -26.97 -44.86 -20.76
C GLY A 121 -26.15 -46.09 -21.17
N ILE A 122 -26.63 -47.30 -20.85
CA ILE A 122 -25.98 -48.56 -21.21
C ILE A 122 -25.88 -48.71 -22.74
N LEU A 123 -26.98 -48.50 -23.45
CA LEU A 123 -27.00 -48.60 -24.91
C LEU A 123 -26.07 -47.59 -25.56
N THR A 124 -25.99 -46.38 -25.01
CA THR A 124 -25.08 -45.33 -25.49
C THR A 124 -23.62 -45.73 -25.31
N ILE A 125 -23.25 -46.23 -24.13
CA ILE A 125 -21.88 -46.69 -23.84
C ILE A 125 -21.49 -47.84 -24.77
N VAL A 126 -22.35 -48.86 -24.90
CA VAL A 126 -22.09 -50.02 -25.76
C VAL A 126 -22.00 -49.60 -27.23
N GLY A 127 -22.91 -48.75 -27.69
CA GLY A 127 -22.90 -48.23 -29.05
C GLY A 127 -21.63 -47.44 -29.37
N LEU A 128 -21.20 -46.56 -28.47
CA LEU A 128 -19.93 -45.83 -28.61
C LEU A 128 -18.74 -46.79 -28.60
N TYR A 129 -18.72 -47.77 -27.70
CA TYR A 129 -17.64 -48.76 -27.65
C TYR A 129 -17.51 -49.55 -28.96
N LEU A 130 -18.62 -50.04 -29.50
CA LEU A 130 -18.63 -50.77 -30.77
C LEU A 130 -18.31 -49.88 -31.97
N TRP A 131 -18.61 -48.58 -31.91
CA TRP A 131 -18.25 -47.61 -32.95
C TRP A 131 -16.75 -47.31 -32.98
N PHE A 132 -16.09 -47.30 -31.82
CA PHE A 132 -14.65 -47.06 -31.69
C PHE A 132 -13.78 -48.32 -31.83
N LEU A 133 -14.38 -49.52 -31.87
CA LEU A 133 -13.72 -50.81 -32.10
C LEU A 133 -13.56 -51.09 -33.60
#